data_AF-A0A6C0I818-F1
#
_entry.id   AF-A0A6C0I818-F1
#
_cell.length_a   1.000
_cell.length_b   1.000
_cell.length_c   1.000
_cell.angle_alpha   90.00
_cell.angle_beta   90.00
_cell.angle_gamma   90.00
#
_symmetry.space_group_name_H-M   'P 1'
#
loop_
_entity.id
_entity.type
_entity.pdbx_description
1 polymer ?
#
loop_
_entity_poly.entity_id
_entity_poly.type
_entity_poly.pdbx_seq_one_letter_code
_entity_poly.pdbx_strand_id
1 'polypeptide(L)'
;MIQNGFTSFFNVDDTIKMMNTSISATWRGAANEPDAHEDQFPTAFQLIREPLDHANKQVLAKNIVITFDICDVYTFVKVFNDGDGVTPEGEIRFMSWGCPSSANGTNMYGQGTKKAWAKGCPKYEDSTAYMEHRRVGSEAGVRFEAPYMGLNTARTPLASIPVGVTNGWNILNSRLGDIVETPLKLITTAERLVRSRYPQSSFDTKKWTIVVKKNGDEIIRSSSELWKSLKEDVRAHSTWNTEIQIGNIRVSSFYLPSELPNSMWGSYGKIGGQNAKHCFVSLSTDDVGIEITHYSDIFNRIGHNEWGKHWKFFVNFIGPFSPVPCTTKVQYERTSEEWKTFREQINAPDVQQQLHPWNKRPSEANEDQASIVSDDTQITEPLPKETWFVKNGWARNGYVVEERDDGMTVLTPRSFPRTLEDHICGMKLFAGFVVPCYAESDGLLMNRITIVWKSPHDLERARTDMIDYFPFAVCFVFDN
;
A
#
# COMPACT_ATOMS: atom_id res chain seq x y z
N MET A 1 31.62 -66.42 14.60
CA MET A 1 32.47 -65.74 13.62
C MET A 1 31.59 -65.31 12.44
N ILE A 2 30.91 -64.15 12.55
CA ILE A 2 30.51 -63.28 11.43
C ILE A 2 30.57 -61.86 11.99
N GLN A 3 31.47 -61.07 11.43
CA GLN A 3 31.76 -59.68 11.74
C GLN A 3 30.75 -58.72 11.07
N ASN A 4 30.46 -57.64 11.79
CA ASN A 4 30.30 -56.25 11.35
C ASN A 4 30.09 -55.95 9.87
N GLY A 5 29.10 -55.10 9.59
CA GLY A 5 29.17 -54.24 8.41
C GLY A 5 27.89 -53.48 8.17
N PHE A 6 27.66 -52.39 8.91
CA PHE A 6 26.88 -51.21 8.46
C PHE A 6 27.12 -50.05 9.44
N THR A 7 28.35 -49.54 9.48
CA THR A 7 28.61 -48.17 9.93
C THR A 7 28.63 -47.30 8.67
N SER A 8 27.51 -46.65 8.37
CA SER A 8 27.46 -45.64 7.31
C SER A 8 28.28 -44.43 7.77
N PHE A 9 29.50 -44.30 7.25
CA PHE A 9 30.28 -43.08 7.31
C PHE A 9 29.65 -42.04 6.40
N PHE A 10 28.64 -41.32 6.88
CA PHE A 10 28.44 -39.96 6.38
C PHE A 10 29.53 -39.12 7.03
N ASN A 11 30.47 -38.66 6.20
CA ASN A 11 31.47 -37.71 6.65
C ASN A 11 30.72 -36.48 7.19
N VAL A 12 31.15 -35.96 8.34
CA VAL A 12 30.53 -34.78 8.97
C VAL A 12 30.53 -33.61 7.97
N ASP A 13 31.58 -33.52 7.16
CA ASP A 13 31.71 -32.55 6.08
C ASP A 13 30.63 -32.69 5.00
N ASP A 14 30.26 -33.92 4.62
CA ASP A 14 29.21 -34.16 3.62
C ASP A 14 27.82 -33.81 4.17
N THR A 15 27.60 -34.03 5.46
CA THR A 15 26.37 -33.67 6.16
C THR A 15 26.23 -32.15 6.28
N ILE A 16 27.32 -31.45 6.67
CA ILE A 16 27.37 -29.98 6.72
C ILE A 16 27.16 -29.39 5.33
N LYS A 17 27.79 -29.96 4.30
CA LYS A 17 27.64 -29.52 2.90
C LYS A 17 26.22 -29.70 2.39
N MET A 18 25.56 -30.83 2.68
CA MET A 18 24.15 -31.05 2.34
C MET A 18 23.22 -30.06 3.05
N MET A 19 23.43 -29.81 4.35
CA MET A 19 22.64 -28.84 5.11
C MET A 19 22.79 -27.41 4.56
N ASN A 20 24.02 -26.98 4.25
CA ASN A 20 24.28 -25.66 3.65
C ASN A 20 23.62 -25.52 2.26
N THR A 21 23.63 -26.59 1.46
CA THR A 21 22.98 -26.59 0.13
C THR A 21 21.47 -26.46 0.26
N SER A 22 20.85 -27.15 1.24
CA SER A 22 19.42 -27.04 1.51
C SER A 22 19.02 -25.65 1.97
N ILE A 23 19.79 -25.01 2.87
CA ILE A 23 19.47 -23.68 3.40
C ILE A 23 19.67 -22.61 2.33
N SER A 24 20.71 -22.70 1.51
CA SER A 24 20.90 -21.81 0.36
C SER A 24 19.77 -21.95 -0.67
N ALA A 25 19.26 -23.16 -0.91
CA ALA A 25 18.09 -23.36 -1.76
C ALA A 25 16.84 -22.68 -1.17
N THR A 26 16.58 -22.85 0.13
CA THR A 26 15.46 -22.20 0.80
C THR A 26 15.58 -20.68 0.83
N TRP A 27 16.79 -20.15 1.03
CA TRP A 27 17.08 -18.71 0.95
C TRP A 27 16.76 -18.15 -0.44
N ARG A 28 17.23 -18.81 -1.49
CA ARG A 28 16.92 -18.44 -2.88
C ARG A 28 15.43 -18.53 -3.17
N GLY A 29 14.74 -19.54 -2.65
CA GLY A 29 13.29 -19.67 -2.74
C GLY A 29 12.58 -18.46 -2.14
N ALA A 30 12.89 -18.12 -0.88
CA ALA A 30 12.33 -16.96 -0.21
C ALA A 30 12.69 -15.63 -0.87
N ALA A 31 13.90 -15.47 -1.40
CA ALA A 31 14.30 -14.25 -2.09
C ALA A 31 13.48 -13.98 -3.36
N ASN A 32 12.99 -15.04 -4.03
CA ASN A 32 12.31 -14.95 -5.33
C ASN A 32 10.81 -15.27 -5.27
N GLU A 33 10.28 -15.62 -4.11
CA GLU A 33 8.85 -15.83 -3.89
C GLU A 33 8.06 -14.55 -4.22
N PRO A 34 7.10 -14.55 -5.14
CA PRO A 34 6.36 -13.33 -5.43
C PRO A 34 5.56 -12.88 -4.22
N ASP A 35 5.64 -11.59 -3.88
CA ASP A 35 4.80 -10.98 -2.86
C ASP A 35 3.74 -10.12 -3.55
N ALA A 36 2.51 -10.15 -3.06
CA ALA A 36 1.48 -9.28 -3.60
C ALA A 36 1.77 -7.82 -3.26
N HIS A 37 1.35 -6.93 -4.16
CA HIS A 37 1.41 -5.49 -3.96
C HIS A 37 2.83 -4.90 -3.84
N GLU A 38 3.81 -5.45 -4.58
CA GLU A 38 5.16 -4.85 -4.73
C GLU A 38 5.12 -3.40 -5.25
N ASP A 39 3.99 -2.99 -5.82
CA ASP A 39 3.75 -1.64 -6.33
C ASP A 39 3.46 -0.60 -5.23
N GLN A 40 3.12 -1.05 -4.00
CA GLN A 40 2.88 -0.18 -2.85
C GLN A 40 4.19 0.31 -2.21
N PHE A 41 5.07 -0.66 -1.97
CA PHE A 41 6.40 -0.49 -1.43
C PHE A 41 7.27 -1.61 -1.99
N PRO A 42 8.58 -1.39 -2.18
CA PRO A 42 9.48 -2.47 -2.54
C PRO A 42 9.39 -3.62 -1.52
N THR A 43 9.29 -4.85 -2.01
CA THR A 43 9.06 -6.04 -1.18
C THR A 43 10.04 -6.18 -0.02
N ALA A 44 11.33 -5.94 -0.27
CA ALA A 44 12.37 -5.98 0.76
C ALA A 44 12.13 -4.95 1.88
N PHE A 45 11.50 -3.82 1.55
CA PHE A 45 11.12 -2.78 2.50
C PHE A 45 9.86 -3.16 3.29
N GLN A 46 8.85 -3.75 2.65
CA GLN A 46 7.62 -4.19 3.33
C GLN A 46 7.91 -5.15 4.47
N LEU A 47 8.83 -6.09 4.25
CA LEU A 47 9.16 -7.13 5.23
C LEU A 47 9.94 -6.61 6.45
N ILE A 48 10.36 -5.34 6.47
CA ILE A 48 10.90 -4.68 7.68
C ILE A 48 9.88 -4.75 8.81
N ARG A 49 8.57 -4.81 8.51
CA ARG A 49 7.51 -4.93 9.53
C ARG A 49 7.55 -6.23 10.34
N GLU A 50 8.22 -7.29 9.87
CA GLU A 50 8.29 -8.56 10.59
C GLU A 50 9.02 -8.44 11.95
N PRO A 51 10.25 -7.89 12.04
CA PRO A 51 10.86 -7.60 13.33
C PRO A 51 10.09 -6.54 14.15
N LEU A 52 9.31 -5.66 13.52
CA LEU A 52 8.46 -4.69 14.24
C LEU A 52 7.26 -5.35 14.91
N ASP A 53 6.62 -6.31 14.24
CA ASP A 53 5.52 -7.10 14.81
C ASP A 53 5.98 -7.88 16.05
N HIS A 54 7.19 -8.43 15.99
CA HIS A 54 7.82 -9.09 17.12
C HIS A 54 7.99 -8.12 18.29
N ALA A 55 8.59 -6.95 18.04
CA ALA A 55 8.79 -5.90 19.03
C ALA A 55 7.48 -5.43 19.68
N ASN A 56 6.43 -5.21 18.88
CA ASN A 56 5.18 -4.62 19.34
C ASN A 56 4.29 -5.61 20.11
N LYS A 57 4.20 -6.87 19.68
CA LYS A 57 3.21 -7.83 20.22
C LYS A 57 3.78 -8.94 21.09
N GLN A 58 5.05 -9.34 20.91
CA GLN A 58 5.61 -10.49 21.66
C GLN A 58 6.44 -10.05 22.86
N VAL A 59 7.32 -9.07 22.66
CA VAL A 59 8.22 -8.58 23.73
C VAL A 59 7.74 -7.29 24.39
N LEU A 60 6.56 -6.79 23.97
CA LEU A 60 5.85 -5.64 24.55
C LEU A 60 6.75 -4.41 24.78
N ALA A 61 7.63 -4.14 23.83
CA ALA A 61 8.60 -3.05 23.92
C ALA A 61 7.91 -1.69 24.08
N LYS A 62 8.54 -0.78 24.82
CA LYS A 62 8.08 0.62 24.97
C LYS A 62 8.78 1.55 23.99
N ASN A 63 10.01 1.22 23.62
CA ASN A 63 10.81 1.96 22.67
C ASN A 63 11.20 1.05 21.50
N ILE A 64 10.89 1.49 20.28
CA ILE A 64 11.23 0.79 19.04
C ILE A 64 11.96 1.77 18.13
N VAL A 65 13.18 1.41 17.73
CA VAL A 65 14.05 2.25 16.91
C VAL A 65 14.39 1.52 15.61
N ILE A 66 14.05 2.14 14.49
CA ILE A 66 14.41 1.70 13.14
C ILE A 66 15.52 2.62 12.66
N THR A 67 16.68 2.06 12.31
CA THR A 67 17.79 2.81 11.72
C THR A 67 18.04 2.30 10.31
N PHE A 68 18.10 3.21 9.35
CA PHE A 68 18.57 2.97 7.99
C PHE A 68 19.91 3.67 7.83
N ASP A 69 20.97 2.94 7.52
CA ASP A 69 22.27 3.51 7.18
C ASP A 69 22.56 3.31 5.71
N ILE A 70 22.46 4.39 4.93
CA ILE A 70 22.63 4.36 3.49
C ILE A 70 24.12 4.35 3.17
N CYS A 71 24.59 3.23 2.60
CA CYS A 71 25.92 3.07 2.03
C CYS A 71 25.85 3.05 0.50
N ASP A 72 26.99 2.96 -0.18
CA ASP A 72 27.06 3.05 -1.64
C ASP A 72 26.24 1.97 -2.36
N VAL A 73 26.36 0.70 -1.93
CA VAL A 73 25.75 -0.45 -2.61
C VAL A 73 24.50 -0.97 -1.89
N TYR A 74 24.45 -0.79 -0.57
CA TYR A 74 23.39 -1.31 0.29
C TYR A 74 22.97 -0.28 1.31
N THR A 75 21.78 -0.48 1.87
CA THR A 75 21.31 0.18 3.06
C THR A 75 21.29 -0.82 4.19
N PHE A 76 21.99 -0.52 5.28
CA PHE A 76 21.95 -1.35 6.47
C PHE A 76 20.74 -0.97 7.31
N VAL A 77 19.82 -1.92 7.52
CA VAL A 77 18.63 -1.75 8.34
C VAL A 77 18.88 -2.37 9.70
N LYS A 78 18.61 -1.60 10.76
CA LYS A 78 18.67 -2.07 12.15
C LYS A 78 17.36 -1.75 12.84
N VAL A 79 16.73 -2.76 13.44
CA VAL A 79 15.55 -2.64 14.30
C VAL A 79 15.96 -3.01 15.71
N PHE A 80 15.98 -2.03 16.61
CA PHE A 80 16.17 -2.22 18.03
C PHE A 80 14.85 -2.04 18.77
N ASN A 81 14.61 -2.84 19.80
CA ASN A 81 13.55 -2.61 20.77
C ASN A 81 14.03 -2.97 22.17
N ASP A 82 13.44 -2.33 23.18
CA ASP A 82 13.80 -2.47 24.60
C ASP A 82 12.96 -3.52 25.36
N GLY A 83 12.34 -4.47 24.64
CA GLY A 83 11.54 -5.53 25.26
C GLY A 83 12.37 -6.53 26.06
N ASP A 84 11.69 -7.48 26.73
CA ASP A 84 12.29 -8.40 27.72
C ASP A 84 13.34 -9.39 27.16
N GLY A 85 13.57 -9.38 25.85
CA GLY A 85 14.48 -10.30 25.16
C GLY A 85 13.75 -11.49 24.55
N VAL A 86 14.43 -12.64 24.43
CA VAL A 86 13.89 -13.83 23.75
C VAL A 86 13.95 -15.01 24.70
N THR A 87 12.86 -15.80 24.74
CA THR A 87 12.83 -17.07 25.48
C THR A 87 13.64 -18.15 24.75
N PRO A 88 14.06 -19.23 25.40
CA PRO A 88 14.73 -20.36 24.73
C PRO A 88 13.91 -20.94 23.56
N GLU A 89 12.59 -21.04 23.71
CA GLU A 89 11.68 -21.52 22.66
C GLU A 89 11.59 -20.52 21.51
N GLY A 90 11.54 -19.23 21.83
CA GLY A 90 11.56 -18.15 20.83
C GLY A 90 12.85 -18.14 20.02
N GLU A 91 13.99 -18.42 20.67
CA GLU A 91 15.29 -18.57 20.02
C GLU A 91 15.27 -19.74 19.04
N ILE A 92 14.83 -20.93 19.47
CA ILE A 92 14.70 -22.12 18.61
C ILE A 92 13.78 -21.83 17.42
N ARG A 93 12.65 -21.16 17.66
CA ARG A 93 11.69 -20.78 16.64
C ARG A 93 12.27 -19.79 15.64
N PHE A 94 13.02 -18.79 16.10
CA PHE A 94 13.73 -17.86 15.24
C PHE A 94 14.77 -18.58 14.38
N MET A 95 15.52 -19.48 15.00
CA MET A 95 16.54 -20.29 14.35
C MET A 95 16.00 -21.38 13.43
N SER A 96 14.70 -21.67 13.42
CA SER A 96 14.09 -22.67 12.53
C SER A 96 13.54 -22.03 11.26
N TRP A 97 13.68 -22.69 10.10
CA TRP A 97 13.04 -22.22 8.86
C TRP A 97 11.58 -22.63 8.82
N GLY A 98 10.76 -21.86 9.52
CA GLY A 98 9.36 -22.21 9.76
C GLY A 98 9.17 -22.83 11.13
N CYS A 99 7.97 -22.67 11.67
CA CYS A 99 7.61 -23.27 12.95
C CYS A 99 6.23 -23.92 12.83
N PRO A 100 6.06 -25.16 13.31
CA PRO A 100 4.76 -25.84 13.28
C PRO A 100 3.75 -25.19 14.21
N SER A 101 4.19 -24.43 15.22
CA SER A 101 3.33 -23.71 16.14
C SER A 101 3.34 -22.20 15.89
N SER A 102 2.12 -21.65 15.87
CA SER A 102 1.87 -20.22 15.86
C SER A 102 2.24 -19.61 17.23
N ALA A 103 2.87 -18.44 17.23
CA ALA A 103 3.08 -17.68 18.47
C ALA A 103 1.85 -16.83 18.83
N ASN A 104 1.05 -16.42 17.83
CA ASN A 104 -0.24 -15.73 17.96
C ASN A 104 -0.86 -15.54 16.56
N GLY A 105 -2.09 -15.03 16.48
CA GLY A 105 -2.80 -14.81 15.20
C GLY A 105 -2.05 -13.94 14.20
N THR A 106 -1.10 -13.10 14.66
CA THR A 106 -0.22 -12.34 13.76
C THR A 106 1.03 -13.13 13.39
N ASN A 107 1.69 -13.87 14.27
CA ASN A 107 2.98 -14.52 14.02
C ASN A 107 2.84 -16.03 13.89
N MET A 108 2.34 -16.50 12.74
CA MET A 108 2.01 -17.92 12.56
C MET A 108 3.20 -18.76 12.09
N TYR A 109 3.86 -18.35 10.99
CA TYR A 109 4.73 -19.27 10.24
C TYR A 109 6.20 -19.32 10.69
N GLY A 110 6.69 -18.35 11.47
CA GLY A 110 8.08 -18.35 11.93
C GLY A 110 9.15 -18.13 10.84
N GLN A 111 8.79 -17.58 9.68
CA GLN A 111 9.72 -17.32 8.57
C GLN A 111 9.97 -15.83 8.26
N GLY A 112 9.13 -14.92 8.79
CA GLY A 112 9.08 -13.51 8.39
C GLY A 112 10.42 -12.78 8.36
N THR A 113 11.13 -12.73 9.49
CA THR A 113 12.42 -12.02 9.58
C THR A 113 13.48 -12.59 8.63
N LYS A 114 13.52 -13.91 8.44
CA LYS A 114 14.48 -14.55 7.52
C LYS A 114 14.15 -14.28 6.06
N LYS A 115 12.86 -14.22 5.72
CA LYS A 115 12.42 -13.75 4.40
C LYS A 115 12.80 -12.30 4.17
N ALA A 116 12.64 -11.42 5.18
CA ALA A 116 13.09 -10.02 5.09
C ALA A 116 14.59 -9.93 4.74
N TRP A 117 15.41 -10.77 5.38
CA TRP A 117 16.85 -10.85 5.07
C TRP A 117 17.11 -11.37 3.64
N ALA A 118 16.47 -12.47 3.25
CA ALA A 118 16.64 -13.06 1.93
C ALA A 118 16.17 -12.16 0.78
N LYS A 119 15.09 -11.41 0.99
CA LYS A 119 14.59 -10.40 0.05
C LYS A 119 15.51 -9.19 -0.07
N GLY A 120 16.12 -8.79 1.04
CA GLY A 120 17.09 -7.71 1.05
C GLY A 120 18.38 -8.04 0.32
N CYS A 121 18.90 -9.26 0.54
CA CYS A 121 20.11 -9.77 -0.09
C CYS A 121 19.88 -11.19 -0.65
N PRO A 122 19.50 -11.33 -1.93
CA PRO A 122 19.15 -12.62 -2.53
C PRO A 122 20.31 -13.61 -2.62
N LYS A 123 21.54 -13.11 -2.71
CA LYS A 123 22.75 -13.93 -2.69
C LYS A 123 23.06 -14.25 -1.23
N TYR A 124 23.02 -15.52 -0.89
CA TYR A 124 23.17 -15.99 0.48
C TYR A 124 24.54 -15.62 1.06
N GLU A 125 25.58 -15.65 0.23
CA GLU A 125 26.97 -15.38 0.60
C GLU A 125 27.23 -13.89 0.88
N ASP A 126 26.45 -13.00 0.25
CA ASP A 126 26.57 -11.55 0.39
C ASP A 126 25.68 -10.99 1.52
N SER A 127 24.88 -11.86 2.15
CA SER A 127 23.96 -11.47 3.21
C SER A 127 24.72 -11.19 4.50
N THR A 128 24.66 -9.93 4.95
CA THR A 128 25.03 -9.56 6.31
C THR A 128 23.74 -9.42 7.09
N ALA A 129 23.42 -10.39 7.93
CA ALA A 129 22.27 -10.33 8.82
C ALA A 129 22.68 -10.80 10.21
N TYR A 130 22.09 -10.21 11.24
CA TYR A 130 22.33 -10.61 12.62
C TYR A 130 21.12 -10.35 13.50
N MET A 131 21.08 -11.09 14.61
CA MET A 131 20.20 -10.83 15.73
C MET A 131 21.01 -10.82 17.01
N GLU A 132 20.91 -9.76 17.78
CA GLU A 132 21.45 -9.68 19.14
C GLU A 132 20.28 -9.66 20.10
N HIS A 133 20.30 -10.50 21.12
CA HIS A 133 19.26 -10.49 22.13
C HIS A 133 19.76 -10.96 23.49
N ARG A 134 19.03 -10.54 24.51
CA ARG A 134 19.19 -11.02 25.87
C ARG A 134 18.25 -12.21 26.04
N ARG A 135 18.68 -13.25 26.77
CA ARG A 135 17.74 -14.28 27.21
C ARG A 135 16.97 -13.76 28.40
N VAL A 136 15.65 -13.99 28.42
CA VAL A 136 14.80 -13.58 29.55
C VAL A 136 15.41 -14.12 30.86
N GLY A 137 15.69 -13.22 31.81
CA GLY A 137 16.31 -13.58 33.09
C GLY A 137 17.84 -13.74 33.11
N SER A 138 18.57 -13.46 32.03
CA SER A 138 20.05 -13.55 31.98
C SER A 138 20.67 -12.24 31.52
N GLU A 139 21.71 -11.72 32.15
CA GLU A 139 22.42 -10.50 31.70
C GLU A 139 23.30 -10.71 30.46
N ALA A 140 23.60 -11.97 30.12
CA ALA A 140 24.40 -12.29 28.96
C ALA A 140 23.60 -12.09 27.66
N GLY A 141 24.24 -11.42 26.70
CA GLY A 141 23.71 -11.30 25.34
C GLY A 141 24.15 -12.49 24.48
N VAL A 142 23.36 -12.79 23.47
CA VAL A 142 23.71 -13.73 22.41
C VAL A 142 23.57 -13.02 21.08
N ARG A 143 24.55 -13.20 20.20
CA ARG A 143 24.49 -12.76 18.81
C ARG A 143 24.47 -13.96 17.87
N PHE A 144 23.53 -13.94 16.94
CA PHE A 144 23.52 -14.78 15.75
C PHE A 144 23.93 -13.93 14.56
N GLU A 145 24.77 -14.46 13.69
CA GLU A 145 25.18 -13.79 12.45
C GLU A 145 25.01 -14.70 11.25
N ALA A 146 24.78 -14.09 10.10
CA ALA A 146 24.86 -14.75 8.82
C ALA A 146 26.30 -15.27 8.57
N PRO A 147 26.49 -16.38 7.85
CA PRO A 147 25.47 -17.15 7.11
C PRO A 147 24.51 -17.90 8.05
N TYR A 148 23.20 -17.71 7.85
CA TYR A 148 22.17 -18.37 8.65
C TYR A 148 22.16 -19.86 8.29
N MET A 149 22.43 -20.73 9.27
CA MET A 149 22.51 -22.19 9.10
C MET A 149 21.42 -22.93 9.89
N GLY A 150 20.26 -22.28 10.08
CA GLY A 150 19.18 -22.88 10.87
C GLY A 150 19.58 -23.03 12.34
N LEU A 151 19.23 -24.14 12.96
CA LEU A 151 19.58 -24.47 14.35
C LEU A 151 21.10 -24.53 14.59
N ASN A 152 21.89 -24.73 13.53
CA ASN A 152 23.35 -24.82 13.56
C ASN A 152 24.06 -23.47 13.41
N THR A 153 23.31 -22.36 13.30
CA THR A 153 23.93 -21.04 13.23
C THR A 153 24.72 -20.78 14.51
N ALA A 154 25.94 -20.27 14.36
CA ALA A 154 26.82 -19.98 15.47
C ALA A 154 26.21 -18.95 16.43
N ARG A 155 26.49 -19.13 17.72
CA ARG A 155 26.09 -18.24 18.81
C ARG A 155 27.34 -17.59 19.36
N THR A 156 27.45 -16.27 19.22
CA THR A 156 28.55 -15.50 19.82
C THR A 156 28.06 -14.92 21.15
N PRO A 157 28.64 -15.31 22.30
CA PRO A 157 28.33 -14.67 23.57
C PRO A 157 28.74 -13.20 23.56
N LEU A 158 27.89 -12.33 24.10
CA LEU A 158 28.17 -10.91 24.28
C LEU A 158 28.26 -10.58 25.77
N ALA A 159 29.31 -9.85 26.16
CA ALA A 159 29.61 -9.52 27.56
C ALA A 159 28.50 -8.70 28.23
N SER A 160 27.87 -7.80 27.48
CA SER A 160 26.69 -7.05 27.90
C SER A 160 26.02 -6.47 26.66
N ILE A 161 24.70 -6.57 26.60
CA ILE A 161 23.89 -5.81 25.65
C ILE A 161 22.79 -5.06 26.41
N PRO A 162 22.33 -3.90 25.92
CA PRO A 162 21.13 -3.26 26.44
C PRO A 162 19.96 -4.26 26.46
N VAL A 163 19.10 -4.18 27.47
CA VAL A 163 17.85 -4.96 27.51
C VAL A 163 17.11 -4.73 26.20
N GLY A 164 16.78 -5.81 25.50
CA GLY A 164 16.17 -5.71 24.19
C GLY A 164 16.54 -6.79 23.19
N VAL A 165 16.06 -6.54 21.98
CA VAL A 165 16.38 -7.32 20.78
C VAL A 165 16.78 -6.36 19.67
N THR A 166 17.93 -6.62 19.05
CA THR A 166 18.38 -5.96 17.83
C THR A 166 18.34 -6.94 16.68
N ASN A 167 17.68 -6.58 15.58
CA ASN A 167 17.83 -7.26 14.29
C ASN A 167 18.53 -6.31 13.33
N GLY A 168 19.60 -6.74 12.68
CA GLY A 168 20.33 -5.94 11.69
C GLY A 168 20.50 -6.72 10.39
N TRP A 169 20.32 -6.09 9.23
CA TRP A 169 20.64 -6.72 7.94
C TRP A 169 20.87 -5.71 6.81
N ASN A 170 21.57 -6.13 5.77
CA ASN A 170 21.75 -5.32 4.56
C ASN A 170 20.61 -5.55 3.54
N ILE A 171 20.19 -4.47 2.91
CA ILE A 171 19.32 -4.49 1.73
C ILE A 171 20.07 -3.85 0.57
N LEU A 172 20.15 -4.51 -0.58
CA LEU A 172 20.72 -3.89 -1.79
C LEU A 172 19.91 -2.64 -2.14
N ASN A 173 20.58 -1.51 -2.43
CA ASN A 173 19.90 -0.26 -2.73
C ASN A 173 18.95 -0.41 -3.94
N SER A 174 19.32 -1.24 -4.92
CA SER A 174 18.47 -1.58 -6.08
C SER A 174 17.16 -2.29 -5.70
N ARG A 175 17.09 -2.96 -4.55
CA ARG A 175 15.88 -3.60 -4.01
C ARG A 175 14.98 -2.63 -3.23
N LEU A 176 15.50 -1.48 -2.83
CA LEU A 176 14.71 -0.37 -2.27
C LEU A 176 14.19 0.56 -3.38
N GLY A 177 14.73 0.46 -4.59
CA GLY A 177 14.29 1.29 -5.71
C GLY A 177 14.50 2.77 -5.44
N ASP A 178 13.50 3.58 -5.77
CA ASP A 178 13.58 5.04 -5.70
C ASP A 178 13.42 5.61 -4.28
N ILE A 179 13.05 4.79 -3.27
CA ILE A 179 12.83 5.28 -1.90
C ILE A 179 14.14 5.66 -1.19
N VAL A 180 15.26 5.07 -1.60
CA VAL A 180 16.58 5.30 -1.00
C VAL A 180 17.35 6.46 -1.66
N GLU A 181 16.83 7.03 -2.75
CA GLU A 181 17.47 8.15 -3.47
C GLU A 181 17.65 9.39 -2.58
N THR A 182 16.73 9.62 -1.64
CA THR A 182 16.84 10.72 -0.68
C THR A 182 16.50 10.27 0.74
N PRO A 183 17.25 10.74 1.76
CA PRO A 183 16.94 10.45 3.16
C PRO A 183 15.50 10.81 3.57
N LEU A 184 14.97 11.92 3.03
CA LEU A 184 13.61 12.38 3.29
C LEU A 184 12.55 11.40 2.76
N LYS A 185 12.74 10.87 1.55
CA LYS A 185 11.81 9.88 0.99
C LYS A 185 11.85 8.57 1.77
N LEU A 186 13.03 8.12 2.19
CA LEU A 186 13.17 6.93 3.01
C LEU A 186 12.47 7.08 4.38
N ILE A 187 12.72 8.18 5.11
CA ILE A 187 12.11 8.37 6.43
C ILE A 187 10.58 8.50 6.33
N THR A 188 10.08 9.29 5.36
CA THR A 188 8.62 9.46 5.18
C THR A 188 7.94 8.16 4.75
N THR A 189 8.60 7.35 3.92
CA THR A 189 8.09 6.02 3.52
C THR A 189 8.10 5.04 4.70
N ALA A 190 9.13 5.08 5.55
CA ALA A 190 9.21 4.24 6.75
C ALA A 190 8.16 4.62 7.80
N GLU A 191 7.95 5.92 8.04
CA GLU A 191 6.86 6.39 8.91
C GLU A 191 5.51 5.87 8.44
N ARG A 192 5.26 5.91 7.13
CA ARG A 192 4.02 5.42 6.54
C ARG A 192 3.83 3.93 6.73
N LEU A 193 4.86 3.13 6.47
CA LEU A 193 4.83 1.68 6.70
C LEU A 193 4.41 1.35 8.15
N VAL A 194 4.94 2.10 9.13
CA VAL A 194 4.58 1.93 10.54
C VAL A 194 3.15 2.42 10.82
N ARG A 195 2.79 3.62 10.35
CA ARG A 195 1.48 4.25 10.58
C ARG A 195 0.32 3.50 9.89
N SER A 196 0.56 2.81 8.79
CA SER A 196 -0.43 1.95 8.12
C SER A 196 -0.58 0.59 8.79
N ARG A 197 0.45 0.12 9.50
CA ARG A 197 0.50 -1.19 10.13
C ARG A 197 -0.12 -1.20 11.54
N TYR A 198 0.13 -0.18 12.36
CA TYR A 198 -0.22 -0.20 13.79
C TYR A 198 -1.38 0.73 14.15
N PRO A 199 -2.22 0.34 15.14
CA PRO A 199 -3.33 1.16 15.59
C PRO A 199 -2.85 2.34 16.44
N GLN A 200 -3.73 3.33 16.64
CA GLN A 200 -3.41 4.54 17.41
C GLN A 200 -2.88 4.24 18.82
N SER A 201 -3.50 3.26 19.51
CA SER A 201 -3.07 2.82 20.83
C SER A 201 -1.61 2.38 20.91
N SER A 202 -1.02 1.96 19.78
CA SER A 202 0.39 1.61 19.70
C SER A 202 1.31 2.83 19.71
N PHE A 203 0.85 4.00 19.24
CA PHE A 203 1.59 5.26 19.29
C PHE A 203 1.37 5.97 20.63
N ASP A 204 0.19 5.79 21.23
CA ASP A 204 -0.13 6.37 22.54
C ASP A 204 0.65 5.70 23.69
N THR A 205 1.01 4.41 23.52
CA THR A 205 1.68 3.61 24.56
C THR A 205 3.16 3.34 24.31
N LYS A 206 3.67 3.63 23.10
CA LYS A 206 5.06 3.31 22.70
C LYS A 206 5.69 4.46 21.93
N LYS A 207 6.99 4.64 22.13
CA LYS A 207 7.82 5.56 21.36
C LYS A 207 8.45 4.84 20.17
N TRP A 208 8.02 5.20 18.97
CA TRP A 208 8.67 4.79 17.72
C TRP A 208 9.65 5.86 17.30
N THR A 209 10.83 5.45 16.86
CA THR A 209 11.85 6.35 16.31
C THR A 209 12.39 5.77 15.02
N ILE A 210 12.48 6.61 13.98
CA ILE A 210 13.13 6.27 12.72
C ILE A 210 14.32 7.19 12.56
N VAL A 211 15.48 6.62 12.28
CA VAL A 211 16.74 7.33 12.05
C VAL A 211 17.25 6.96 10.67
N VAL A 212 17.56 7.95 9.85
CA VAL A 212 18.27 7.74 8.60
C VAL A 212 19.66 8.33 8.73
N LYS A 213 20.64 7.49 8.43
CA LYS A 213 22.07 7.77 8.43
C LYS A 213 22.62 7.64 7.02
N LYS A 214 23.76 8.28 6.78
CA LYS A 214 24.56 8.08 5.57
C LYS A 214 26.00 7.83 6.01
N ASN A 215 26.51 6.63 5.72
CA ASN A 215 27.84 6.20 6.13
C ASN A 215 28.09 6.39 7.65
N GLY A 216 27.10 6.05 8.48
CA GLY A 216 27.18 6.13 9.94
C GLY A 216 26.72 7.45 10.56
N ASP A 217 26.75 8.55 9.79
CA ASP A 217 26.36 9.89 10.25
C ASP A 217 24.84 10.07 10.18
N GLU A 218 24.23 10.52 11.28
CA GLU A 218 22.79 10.80 11.33
C GLU A 218 22.43 12.01 10.47
N ILE A 219 21.50 11.81 9.53
CA ILE A 219 21.03 12.83 8.61
C ILE A 219 19.66 13.37 9.02
N ILE A 220 18.74 12.46 9.35
CA ILE A 220 17.38 12.82 9.75
C ILE A 220 16.81 11.82 10.73
N ARG A 221 16.00 12.32 11.66
CA ARG A 221 15.34 11.54 12.72
C ARG A 221 13.89 11.97 12.82
N SER A 222 13.02 11.01 13.08
CA SER A 222 11.61 11.22 13.36
C SER A 222 11.14 10.35 14.52
N SER A 223 10.24 10.88 15.33
CA SER A 223 9.71 10.22 16.53
C SER A 223 8.19 10.34 16.60
N SER A 224 7.54 9.31 17.13
CA SER A 224 6.08 9.16 17.06
C SER A 224 5.24 10.03 18.00
N GLU A 225 5.83 11.03 18.64
CA GLU A 225 5.16 11.84 19.68
C GLU A 225 3.88 12.52 19.16
N LEU A 226 3.81 12.82 17.88
CA LEU A 226 2.64 13.43 17.22
C LEU A 226 2.07 12.57 16.08
N TRP A 227 2.48 11.31 15.96
CA TRP A 227 2.02 10.46 14.86
C TRP A 227 0.59 9.99 15.09
N LYS A 228 -0.20 10.04 14.02
CA LYS A 228 -1.52 9.38 13.96
C LYS A 228 -1.42 8.09 13.16
N SER A 229 -2.07 7.03 13.61
CA SER A 229 -2.31 5.85 12.76
C SER A 229 -3.06 6.27 11.49
N LEU A 230 -2.94 5.48 10.43
CA LEU A 230 -3.61 5.77 9.17
C LEU A 230 -5.14 5.90 9.32
N LYS A 231 -5.75 5.06 10.17
CA LYS A 231 -7.19 5.15 10.48
C LYS A 231 -7.56 6.46 11.16
N GLU A 232 -6.78 6.91 12.14
CA GLU A 232 -7.06 8.19 12.82
C GLU A 232 -6.78 9.41 11.96
N ASP A 233 -5.77 9.35 11.09
CA ASP A 233 -5.49 10.44 10.16
C ASP A 233 -6.63 10.61 9.15
N VAL A 234 -7.16 9.50 8.61
CA VAL A 234 -8.35 9.49 7.74
C VAL A 234 -9.59 9.96 8.50
N ARG A 235 -9.82 9.47 9.72
CA ARG A 235 -10.97 9.89 10.55
C ARG A 235 -10.98 11.39 10.77
N ALA A 236 -9.83 11.98 11.11
CA ALA A 236 -9.70 13.40 11.41
C ALA A 236 -10.06 14.33 10.23
N HIS A 237 -10.06 13.80 9.00
CA HIS A 237 -10.39 14.55 7.79
C HIS A 237 -11.71 14.09 7.14
N SER A 238 -12.42 13.14 7.76
CA SER A 238 -13.70 12.64 7.27
C SER A 238 -14.85 13.54 7.69
N THR A 239 -15.79 13.80 6.78
CA THR A 239 -17.05 14.48 7.11
C THR A 239 -18.16 13.49 7.48
N TRP A 240 -17.93 12.21 7.23
CA TRP A 240 -18.82 11.15 7.65
C TRP A 240 -18.00 9.93 7.99
N ASN A 241 -18.40 9.24 9.06
CA ASN A 241 -17.83 7.96 9.42
C ASN A 241 -18.92 7.07 10.01
N THR A 242 -18.82 5.78 9.74
CA THR A 242 -19.59 4.75 10.44
C THR A 242 -18.68 3.60 10.81
N GLU A 243 -19.05 2.89 11.86
CA GLU A 243 -18.43 1.63 12.23
C GLU A 243 -19.54 0.63 12.52
N ILE A 244 -19.45 -0.53 11.87
CA ILE A 244 -20.37 -1.65 12.09
C ILE A 244 -19.57 -2.88 12.47
N GLN A 245 -20.22 -3.79 13.19
CA GLN A 245 -19.67 -5.09 13.52
C GLN A 245 -20.55 -6.19 12.95
N ILE A 246 -19.96 -7.06 12.15
CA ILE A 246 -20.59 -8.21 11.49
C ILE A 246 -19.93 -9.46 12.06
N GLY A 247 -20.55 -10.02 13.11
CA GLY A 247 -19.94 -11.10 13.89
C GLY A 247 -18.54 -10.71 14.42
N ASN A 248 -17.51 -11.34 13.85
CA ASN A 248 -16.11 -11.17 14.20
C ASN A 248 -15.36 -10.18 13.28
N ILE A 249 -16.08 -9.42 12.46
CA ILE A 249 -15.48 -8.44 11.54
C ILE A 249 -15.98 -7.06 11.92
N ARG A 250 -15.06 -6.14 12.19
CA ARG A 250 -15.36 -4.72 12.38
C ARG A 250 -15.04 -3.98 11.09
N VAL A 251 -16.01 -3.27 10.53
CA VAL A 251 -15.82 -2.46 9.33
C VAL A 251 -16.07 -1.01 9.68
N SER A 252 -15.04 -0.18 9.50
CA SER A 252 -15.16 1.27 9.55
C SER A 252 -15.14 1.82 8.13
N SER A 253 -16.02 2.75 7.83
CA SER A 253 -15.99 3.48 6.57
C SER A 253 -16.02 4.98 6.80
N PHE A 254 -15.27 5.70 5.97
CA PHE A 254 -15.03 7.12 6.08
C PHE A 254 -15.27 7.77 4.73
N TYR A 255 -16.00 8.88 4.71
CA TYR A 255 -16.19 9.72 3.53
C TYR A 255 -15.36 10.99 3.66
N LEU A 256 -14.61 11.29 2.60
CA LEU A 256 -13.75 12.46 2.49
C LEU A 256 -14.34 13.42 1.45
N PRO A 257 -14.73 14.66 1.83
CA PRO A 257 -15.45 15.59 0.96
C PRO A 257 -14.61 16.16 -0.19
N SER A 258 -13.29 16.13 -0.06
CA SER A 258 -12.33 16.61 -1.05
C SER A 258 -11.16 15.63 -1.18
N GLU A 259 -10.37 15.75 -2.26
CA GLU A 259 -9.09 15.03 -2.32
C GLU A 259 -8.24 15.48 -1.12
N LEU A 260 -7.93 14.53 -0.23
CA LEU A 260 -7.03 14.78 0.89
C LEU A 260 -5.72 15.40 0.38
N PRO A 261 -5.10 16.27 1.17
CA PRO A 261 -3.86 16.91 0.76
C PRO A 261 -2.81 15.86 0.40
N ASN A 262 -2.03 16.14 -0.66
CA ASN A 262 -0.92 15.29 -1.09
C ASN A 262 0.09 15.00 0.04
N SER A 263 0.10 15.77 1.13
CA SER A 263 0.90 15.48 2.31
C SER A 263 0.45 14.21 3.04
N MET A 264 -0.86 13.91 3.07
CA MET A 264 -1.41 12.71 3.70
C MET A 264 -1.12 11.46 2.86
N TRP A 265 -1.27 11.56 1.53
CA TRP A 265 -1.02 10.43 0.63
C TRP A 265 0.44 10.31 0.19
N GLY A 266 1.15 11.41 -0.08
CA GLY A 266 2.44 11.48 -0.79
C GLY A 266 2.70 10.31 -1.74
N SER A 267 3.92 9.75 -1.72
CA SER A 267 4.27 8.51 -2.41
C SER A 267 3.73 7.24 -1.72
N TYR A 268 2.46 7.17 -1.30
CA TYR A 268 1.83 5.86 -1.37
C TYR A 268 1.90 5.49 -2.85
N GLY A 269 2.56 4.38 -3.17
CA GLY A 269 2.80 4.00 -4.55
C GLY A 269 1.50 3.67 -5.28
N LYS A 270 1.55 2.63 -6.09
CA LYS A 270 0.35 2.12 -6.75
C LYS A 270 -0.18 0.92 -5.96
N ILE A 271 -1.49 0.67 -6.06
CA ILE A 271 -2.17 -0.53 -5.59
C ILE A 271 -2.87 -1.11 -6.80
N GLY A 272 -2.39 -2.27 -7.28
CA GLY A 272 -2.86 -2.84 -8.55
C GLY A 272 -2.65 -1.89 -9.73
N GLY A 273 -1.55 -1.12 -9.73
CA GLY A 273 -1.25 -0.14 -10.78
C GLY A 273 -2.01 1.19 -10.68
N GLN A 274 -2.89 1.35 -9.68
CA GLN A 274 -3.67 2.58 -9.46
C GLN A 274 -3.13 3.37 -8.28
N ASN A 275 -3.27 4.70 -8.30
CA ASN A 275 -2.79 5.52 -7.19
C ASN A 275 -3.51 5.10 -5.89
N ALA A 276 -2.76 4.75 -4.84
CA ALA A 276 -3.30 4.30 -3.56
C ALA A 276 -4.33 5.27 -2.95
N LYS A 277 -4.27 6.56 -3.30
CA LYS A 277 -5.29 7.56 -2.91
C LYS A 277 -6.69 7.20 -3.40
N HIS A 278 -6.83 6.35 -4.41
CA HIS A 278 -8.09 5.92 -5.02
C HIS A 278 -8.48 4.48 -4.64
N CYS A 279 -7.65 3.79 -3.86
CA CYS A 279 -7.76 2.34 -3.68
C CYS A 279 -7.53 2.03 -2.21
N PHE A 280 -8.57 2.10 -1.38
CA PHE A 280 -8.34 1.97 0.06
C PHE A 280 -9.36 1.12 0.77
N VAL A 281 -9.05 -0.17 0.87
CA VAL A 281 -9.49 -1.01 1.98
C VAL A 281 -8.24 -1.48 2.72
N SER A 282 -8.05 -0.98 3.93
CA SER A 282 -7.04 -1.52 4.84
C SER A 282 -7.63 -2.73 5.55
N LEU A 283 -6.96 -3.87 5.46
CA LEU A 283 -7.36 -5.13 6.08
C LEU A 283 -6.42 -5.42 7.26
N SER A 284 -6.97 -5.73 8.43
CA SER A 284 -6.21 -5.96 9.65
C SER A 284 -6.70 -7.18 10.44
N THR A 285 -5.83 -7.78 11.25
CA THR A 285 -6.19 -8.73 12.30
C THR A 285 -5.79 -8.14 13.65
N ASP A 286 -6.69 -8.15 14.63
CA ASP A 286 -6.46 -7.59 15.97
C ASP A 286 -5.88 -6.16 15.92
N ASP A 287 -6.46 -5.34 15.03
CA ASP A 287 -6.11 -3.95 14.70
C ASP A 287 -4.70 -3.76 14.10
N VAL A 288 -4.02 -4.84 13.72
CA VAL A 288 -2.72 -4.79 13.01
C VAL A 288 -2.94 -4.96 11.51
N GLY A 289 -2.66 -3.92 10.73
CA GLY A 289 -2.93 -3.83 9.28
C GLY A 289 -2.06 -4.75 8.44
N ILE A 290 -2.64 -5.83 7.90
CA ILE A 290 -2.02 -6.87 7.07
C ILE A 290 -1.69 -6.37 5.66
N GLU A 291 -2.69 -5.80 4.99
CA GLU A 291 -2.59 -5.39 3.60
C GLU A 291 -3.52 -4.21 3.32
N ILE A 292 -3.21 -3.46 2.27
CA ILE A 292 -4.14 -2.48 1.69
C ILE A 292 -4.49 -2.99 0.29
N THR A 293 -5.78 -3.09 -0.02
CA THR A 293 -6.25 -3.64 -1.30
C THR A 293 -7.23 -2.70 -1.97
N HIS A 294 -7.52 -2.95 -3.24
CA HIS A 294 -8.51 -2.19 -3.98
C HIS A 294 -9.93 -2.49 -3.46
N TYR A 295 -10.78 -1.48 -3.38
CA TYR A 295 -12.15 -1.66 -2.87
C TYR A 295 -12.97 -2.65 -3.71
N SER A 296 -12.70 -2.75 -5.02
CA SER A 296 -13.36 -3.71 -5.90
C SER A 296 -13.09 -5.16 -5.50
N ASP A 297 -11.92 -5.45 -4.92
CA ASP A 297 -11.53 -6.79 -4.48
C ASP A 297 -12.41 -7.26 -3.31
N ILE A 298 -13.05 -6.31 -2.63
CA ILE A 298 -13.86 -6.53 -1.43
C ILE A 298 -15.34 -6.37 -1.77
N PHE A 299 -15.73 -5.28 -2.40
CA PHE A 299 -17.12 -4.81 -2.44
C PHE A 299 -17.92 -5.17 -3.71
N ASN A 300 -17.47 -6.10 -4.56
CA ASN A 300 -18.20 -6.54 -5.77
C ASN A 300 -18.66 -5.37 -6.69
N ARG A 301 -17.96 -4.23 -6.64
CA ARG A 301 -18.34 -3.02 -7.37
C ARG A 301 -17.31 -2.68 -8.44
N ILE A 302 -17.81 -2.52 -9.66
CA ILE A 302 -17.05 -2.15 -10.86
C ILE A 302 -17.30 -0.65 -11.08
N GLY A 303 -16.46 0.24 -10.53
CA GLY A 303 -16.75 1.68 -10.55
C GLY A 303 -15.66 2.57 -9.98
N HIS A 304 -14.51 2.61 -10.66
CA HIS A 304 -13.22 3.13 -10.16
C HIS A 304 -13.18 4.60 -9.69
N ASN A 305 -14.07 5.47 -10.18
CA ASN A 305 -13.73 6.90 -10.21
C ASN A 305 -14.41 7.79 -9.16
N GLU A 306 -15.51 7.37 -8.54
CA GLU A 306 -16.19 8.17 -7.51
C GLU A 306 -16.04 7.55 -6.12
N TRP A 307 -16.18 6.22 -6.03
CA TRP A 307 -16.14 5.48 -4.78
C TRP A 307 -14.75 5.48 -4.15
N GLY A 308 -13.76 5.01 -4.92
CA GLY A 308 -12.39 4.89 -4.45
C GLY A 308 -11.76 6.23 -4.07
N LYS A 309 -12.23 7.36 -4.65
CA LYS A 309 -11.72 8.70 -4.36
C LYS A 309 -12.07 9.16 -2.95
N HIS A 310 -13.35 9.06 -2.59
CA HIS A 310 -13.89 9.67 -1.37
C HIS A 310 -14.05 8.68 -0.23
N TRP A 311 -14.37 7.42 -0.52
CA TRP A 311 -14.61 6.40 0.48
C TRP A 311 -13.33 5.65 0.85
N LYS A 312 -13.08 5.53 2.15
CA LYS A 312 -11.98 4.77 2.74
C LYS A 312 -12.53 3.75 3.72
N PHE A 313 -12.04 2.52 3.63
CA PHE A 313 -12.50 1.42 4.47
C PHE A 313 -11.38 0.82 5.29
N PHE A 314 -11.72 0.44 6.51
CA PHE A 314 -10.85 -0.32 7.40
C PHE A 314 -11.64 -1.54 7.87
N VAL A 315 -11.17 -2.72 7.52
CA VAL A 315 -11.79 -4.00 7.85
C VAL A 315 -10.85 -4.70 8.82
N ASN A 316 -11.32 -4.91 10.04
CA ASN A 316 -10.58 -5.59 11.09
C ASN A 316 -11.23 -6.93 11.45
N PHE A 317 -10.48 -8.02 11.27
CA PHE A 317 -10.85 -9.36 11.71
C PHE A 317 -10.48 -9.52 13.19
N ILE A 318 -11.46 -9.90 14.01
CA ILE A 318 -11.37 -10.04 15.46
C ILE A 318 -11.51 -11.52 15.83
N GLY A 319 -10.49 -12.09 16.47
CA GLY A 319 -10.56 -13.47 16.94
C GLY A 319 -10.24 -14.52 15.85
N PRO A 320 -10.60 -15.81 16.10
CA PRO A 320 -10.04 -16.93 15.34
C PRO A 320 -10.59 -17.08 13.92
N PHE A 321 -11.66 -16.36 13.57
CA PHE A 321 -12.24 -16.36 12.23
C PHE A 321 -11.60 -15.28 11.36
N SER A 322 -10.29 -15.37 11.15
CA SER A 322 -9.54 -14.47 10.27
C SER A 322 -9.15 -15.22 9.00
N PRO A 323 -9.18 -14.57 7.81
CA PRO A 323 -8.68 -15.19 6.59
C PRO A 323 -7.24 -15.66 6.74
N VAL A 324 -6.91 -16.74 6.04
CA VAL A 324 -5.57 -17.33 6.08
C VAL A 324 -4.61 -16.38 5.36
N PRO A 325 -3.49 -15.93 5.96
CA PRO A 325 -2.48 -15.18 5.24
C PRO A 325 -1.75 -16.09 4.24
N CYS A 326 -1.52 -15.63 2.99
CA CYS A 326 -0.92 -16.47 1.94
C CYS A 326 0.52 -16.84 2.30
N THR A 327 1.36 -15.83 2.46
CA THR A 327 2.79 -15.93 2.76
C THR A 327 3.21 -14.63 3.44
N THR A 328 4.05 -14.71 4.49
CA THR A 328 4.67 -13.55 5.16
C THR A 328 3.72 -12.39 5.56
N LYS A 329 2.45 -12.73 5.80
CA LYS A 329 1.34 -11.81 6.16
C LYS A 329 1.15 -10.62 5.23
N VAL A 330 1.77 -10.58 4.04
CA VAL A 330 1.66 -9.41 3.14
C VAL A 330 0.29 -9.35 2.48
N GLN A 331 -0.42 -10.47 2.48
CA GLN A 331 -1.72 -10.61 1.83
C GLN A 331 -2.53 -11.74 2.46
N TYR A 332 -3.86 -11.64 2.43
CA TYR A 332 -4.75 -12.77 2.71
C TYR A 332 -5.02 -13.63 1.47
N GLU A 333 -5.14 -14.93 1.71
CA GLU A 333 -5.42 -15.94 0.70
C GLU A 333 -6.86 -15.78 0.22
N ARG A 334 -7.02 -15.21 -0.97
CA ARG A 334 -8.32 -14.91 -1.58
C ARG A 334 -9.15 -16.18 -1.86
N THR A 335 -8.53 -17.36 -1.84
CA THR A 335 -9.16 -18.68 -2.05
C THR A 335 -9.64 -19.35 -0.77
N SER A 336 -9.26 -18.84 0.41
CA SER A 336 -9.68 -19.42 1.69
C SER A 336 -11.19 -19.32 1.91
N GLU A 337 -11.76 -20.26 2.66
CA GLU A 337 -13.21 -20.30 2.90
C GLU A 337 -13.67 -19.15 3.80
N GLU A 338 -12.82 -18.76 4.76
CA GLU A 338 -13.02 -17.60 5.61
C GLU A 338 -13.03 -16.31 4.77
N TRP A 339 -12.15 -16.21 3.76
CA TRP A 339 -12.15 -15.06 2.85
C TRP A 339 -13.45 -14.96 2.05
N LYS A 340 -13.93 -16.09 1.49
CA LYS A 340 -15.22 -16.12 0.76
C LYS A 340 -16.38 -15.74 1.68
N THR A 341 -16.44 -16.31 2.88
CA THR A 341 -17.48 -16.02 3.87
C THR A 341 -17.48 -14.53 4.24
N PHE A 342 -16.30 -13.95 4.48
CA PHE A 342 -16.15 -12.52 4.69
C PHE A 342 -16.70 -11.70 3.52
N ARG A 343 -16.34 -12.07 2.28
CA ARG A 343 -16.84 -11.38 1.09
C ARG A 343 -18.35 -11.46 0.95
N GLU A 344 -18.96 -12.60 1.26
CA GLU A 344 -20.42 -12.74 1.22
C GLU A 344 -21.09 -11.84 2.27
N GLN A 345 -20.60 -11.89 3.52
CA GLN A 345 -21.12 -11.09 4.63
C GLN A 345 -21.02 -9.59 4.36
N ILE A 346 -19.86 -9.11 3.89
CA ILE A 346 -19.67 -7.68 3.65
C ILE A 346 -20.52 -7.17 2.48
N ASN A 347 -20.83 -8.03 1.51
CA ASN A 347 -21.66 -7.69 0.35
C ASN A 347 -23.15 -7.95 0.56
N ALA A 348 -23.57 -8.38 1.76
CA ALA A 348 -24.99 -8.51 2.08
C ALA A 348 -25.71 -7.14 1.94
N PRO A 349 -26.93 -7.07 1.36
CA PRO A 349 -27.59 -5.79 1.06
C PRO A 349 -27.78 -4.87 2.28
N ASP A 350 -28.15 -5.44 3.42
CA ASP A 350 -28.36 -4.74 4.69
C ASP A 350 -27.05 -4.17 5.26
N VAL A 351 -25.94 -4.90 5.10
CA VAL A 351 -24.59 -4.44 5.46
C VAL A 351 -24.16 -3.31 4.54
N GLN A 352 -24.33 -3.48 3.22
CA GLN A 352 -23.99 -2.47 2.23
C GLN A 352 -24.75 -1.16 2.43
N GLN A 353 -26.02 -1.23 2.86
CA GLN A 353 -26.84 -0.07 3.18
C GLN A 353 -26.36 0.68 4.44
N GLN A 354 -25.81 -0.04 5.43
CA GLN A 354 -25.25 0.57 6.63
C GLN A 354 -23.88 1.21 6.39
N LEU A 355 -23.01 0.53 5.63
CA LEU A 355 -21.71 1.07 5.24
C LEU A 355 -21.84 2.28 4.32
N HIS A 356 -22.92 2.30 3.52
CA HIS A 356 -23.22 3.37 2.59
C HIS A 356 -24.72 3.64 2.58
N PRO A 357 -25.20 4.67 3.30
CA PRO A 357 -26.53 5.17 3.09
C PRO A 357 -26.59 5.84 1.72
N TRP A 358 -26.80 5.03 0.67
CA TRP A 358 -26.79 5.39 -0.75
C TRP A 358 -27.72 6.53 -1.15
N ASN A 359 -28.68 6.88 -0.30
CA ASN A 359 -29.77 7.80 -0.62
C ASN A 359 -29.67 9.17 0.07
N LYS A 360 -28.55 9.48 0.72
CA LYS A 360 -28.28 10.84 1.17
C LYS A 360 -26.87 11.21 0.74
N ARG A 361 -26.73 12.08 -0.26
CA ARG A 361 -25.48 12.83 -0.37
C ARG A 361 -25.26 13.51 0.99
N PRO A 362 -24.03 13.69 1.49
CA PRO A 362 -23.81 14.43 2.73
C PRO A 362 -24.46 15.82 2.73
N SER A 363 -24.67 16.42 1.54
CA SER A 363 -25.47 17.65 1.37
C SER A 363 -26.95 17.53 1.80
N GLU A 364 -27.50 16.32 1.87
CA GLU A 364 -28.88 15.99 2.29
C GLU A 364 -28.91 15.32 3.68
N ALA A 365 -27.76 14.90 4.23
CA ALA A 365 -27.65 14.34 5.58
C ALA A 365 -27.50 15.43 6.66
N ASN A 366 -27.03 16.62 6.29
CA ASN A 366 -26.81 17.73 7.22
C ASN A 366 -28.07 18.47 7.68
N GLU A 367 -29.25 18.20 7.12
CA GLU A 367 -30.50 18.82 7.58
C GLU A 367 -31.21 18.01 8.69
N ASP A 368 -30.95 16.70 8.81
CA ASP A 368 -31.70 15.83 9.74
C ASP A 368 -30.89 15.27 10.93
N GLN A 369 -29.56 15.50 11.00
CA GLN A 369 -28.72 14.96 12.07
C GLN A 369 -27.78 15.99 12.74
N ALA A 370 -28.10 17.28 12.64
CA ALA A 370 -27.51 18.30 13.50
C ALA A 370 -28.21 18.27 14.88
N SER A 371 -27.93 17.24 15.68
CA SER A 371 -28.28 17.24 17.10
C SER A 371 -27.04 16.98 17.95
N ILE A 372 -26.69 18.03 18.71
CA ILE A 372 -25.87 18.04 19.94
C ILE A 372 -24.35 17.93 19.72
N VAL A 373 -23.75 19.08 19.39
CA VAL A 373 -22.64 19.65 20.18
C VAL A 373 -22.93 21.15 20.28
N SER A 374 -23.47 21.58 21.42
CA SER A 374 -23.50 22.99 21.78
C SER A 374 -22.11 23.38 22.27
N ASP A 375 -21.44 24.27 21.56
CA ASP A 375 -20.54 25.23 22.20
C ASP A 375 -20.61 26.55 21.43
N ASP A 376 -20.85 27.60 22.19
CA ASP A 376 -21.03 28.97 21.74
C ASP A 376 -19.82 29.49 20.96
N THR A 377 -20.03 29.92 19.73
CA THR A 377 -19.24 31.01 19.15
C THR A 377 -20.05 31.70 18.06
N GLN A 378 -20.57 32.89 18.40
CA GLN A 378 -21.20 33.80 17.47
C GLN A 378 -20.16 34.32 16.47
N ILE A 379 -20.34 34.04 15.18
CA ILE A 379 -19.67 34.78 14.10
C ILE A 379 -20.65 35.84 13.61
N THR A 380 -20.44 37.06 14.06
CA THR A 380 -21.02 38.28 13.52
C THR A 380 -20.18 38.76 12.35
N GLU A 381 -20.70 38.69 11.12
CA GLU A 381 -20.66 39.75 10.07
C GLU A 381 -21.08 39.20 8.68
N PRO A 382 -21.85 39.96 7.87
CA PRO A 382 -22.26 39.54 6.54
C PRO A 382 -21.19 39.89 5.49
N LEU A 383 -20.76 38.89 4.70
CA LEU A 383 -19.90 39.11 3.53
C LEU A 383 -20.65 39.86 2.40
N PRO A 384 -19.98 40.76 1.66
CA PRO A 384 -20.61 41.60 0.65
C PRO A 384 -21.02 40.80 -0.60
N LYS A 385 -22.24 41.10 -1.07
CA LYS A 385 -22.83 40.57 -2.30
C LYS A 385 -22.14 41.20 -3.51
N GLU A 386 -21.33 40.41 -4.22
CA GLU A 386 -21.12 40.54 -5.66
C GLU A 386 -20.55 39.23 -6.19
N THR A 387 -21.39 38.39 -6.79
CA THR A 387 -20.92 37.24 -7.55
C THR A 387 -21.87 36.97 -8.71
N TRP A 388 -21.28 36.94 -9.90
CA TRP A 388 -21.94 36.74 -11.19
C TRP A 388 -22.55 35.33 -11.25
N PHE A 389 -23.82 35.24 -11.66
CA PHE A 389 -24.51 33.97 -11.85
C PHE A 389 -24.01 33.31 -13.15
N VAL A 390 -23.16 32.28 -13.03
CA VAL A 390 -22.95 31.32 -14.11
C VAL A 390 -24.07 30.29 -14.01
N LYS A 391 -25.01 30.35 -14.97
CA LYS A 391 -26.17 29.47 -15.02
C LYS A 391 -25.74 28.09 -15.56
N ASN A 392 -25.61 27.12 -14.67
CA ASN A 392 -25.68 25.66 -14.89
C ASN A 392 -24.89 25.06 -16.08
N GLY A 393 -23.57 24.90 -15.95
CA GLY A 393 -22.80 23.96 -16.79
C GLY A 393 -22.74 22.57 -16.15
N TRP A 394 -23.37 21.56 -16.76
CA TRP A 394 -23.27 20.16 -16.33
C TRP A 394 -22.02 19.52 -16.93
N ALA A 395 -21.15 18.94 -16.09
CA ALA A 395 -19.99 18.19 -16.54
C ALA A 395 -20.31 16.69 -16.63
N ARG A 396 -20.25 16.11 -17.83
CA ARG A 396 -20.19 14.65 -18.04
C ARG A 396 -18.96 14.32 -18.88
N ASN A 397 -18.16 13.36 -18.40
CA ASN A 397 -17.11 12.67 -19.17
C ASN A 397 -16.04 13.53 -19.87
N GLY A 398 -15.42 14.50 -19.18
CA GLY A 398 -14.21 15.16 -19.70
C GLY A 398 -14.45 16.27 -20.72
N TYR A 399 -15.70 16.69 -20.92
CA TYR A 399 -16.08 17.83 -21.74
C TYR A 399 -16.70 18.95 -20.90
N VAL A 400 -16.52 20.19 -21.35
CA VAL A 400 -17.29 21.36 -20.92
C VAL A 400 -18.45 21.51 -21.88
N VAL A 401 -19.67 21.64 -21.35
CA VAL A 401 -20.89 21.84 -22.13
C VAL A 401 -21.31 23.29 -21.95
N GLU A 402 -21.30 24.07 -23.02
CA GLU A 402 -21.83 25.43 -23.05
C GLU A 402 -23.06 25.51 -23.94
N GLU A 403 -24.19 25.92 -23.38
CA GLU A 403 -25.35 26.37 -24.15
C GLU A 403 -25.19 27.85 -24.47
N ARG A 404 -25.28 28.19 -25.75
CA ARG A 404 -25.27 29.57 -26.25
C ARG A 404 -26.69 30.10 -26.44
N ASP A 405 -26.83 31.42 -26.39
CA ASP A 405 -28.12 32.11 -26.52
C ASP A 405 -28.83 31.88 -27.88
N ASP A 406 -28.11 31.35 -28.88
CA ASP A 406 -28.65 30.94 -30.18
C ASP A 406 -29.19 29.49 -30.21
N GLY A 407 -29.22 28.82 -29.05
CA GLY A 407 -29.71 27.45 -28.89
C GLY A 407 -28.71 26.36 -29.29
N MET A 408 -27.44 26.71 -29.54
CA MET A 408 -26.39 25.73 -29.84
C MET A 408 -25.72 25.23 -28.56
N THR A 409 -25.40 23.92 -28.53
CA THR A 409 -24.62 23.28 -27.47
C THR A 409 -23.20 23.00 -27.98
N VAL A 410 -22.19 23.55 -27.31
CA VAL A 410 -20.77 23.32 -27.62
C VAL A 410 -20.18 22.33 -26.61
N LEU A 411 -19.48 21.32 -27.11
CA LEU A 411 -18.78 20.31 -26.31
C LEU A 411 -17.26 20.47 -26.46
N THR A 412 -16.58 20.95 -25.43
CA THR A 412 -15.12 21.19 -25.49
C THR A 412 -14.37 20.18 -24.63
N PRO A 413 -13.47 19.33 -25.18
CA PRO A 413 -12.66 18.42 -24.37
C PRO A 413 -11.71 19.20 -23.45
N ARG A 414 -11.52 18.75 -22.19
CA ARG A 414 -10.67 19.43 -21.18
C ARG A 414 -9.18 19.54 -21.54
N SER A 415 -8.69 18.79 -22.51
CA SER A 415 -7.28 18.76 -22.91
C SER A 415 -7.09 18.97 -24.40
N PHE A 416 -7.79 19.97 -24.96
CA PHE A 416 -7.57 20.41 -26.33
C PHE A 416 -6.47 21.50 -26.35
N PRO A 417 -5.44 21.41 -27.20
CA PRO A 417 -4.41 22.45 -27.30
C PRO A 417 -5.05 23.76 -27.79
N ARG A 418 -4.86 24.86 -27.05
CA ARG A 418 -5.38 26.21 -27.42
C ARG A 418 -5.03 26.64 -28.85
N THR A 419 -3.94 26.12 -29.41
CA THR A 419 -3.51 26.40 -30.78
C THR A 419 -4.46 25.89 -31.87
N LEU A 420 -5.31 24.89 -31.59
CA LEU A 420 -6.34 24.40 -32.53
C LEU A 420 -7.64 25.23 -32.46
N GLU A 421 -7.93 25.83 -31.30
CA GLU A 421 -9.12 26.66 -31.06
C GLU A 421 -9.12 27.91 -31.95
N ASP A 422 -7.95 28.53 -32.13
CA ASP A 422 -7.79 29.74 -32.94
C ASP A 422 -7.95 29.51 -34.44
N HIS A 423 -7.72 28.29 -34.95
CA HIS A 423 -7.80 27.97 -36.39
C HIS A 423 -9.17 27.45 -36.83
N ILE A 424 -9.98 26.92 -35.91
CA ILE A 424 -11.32 26.40 -36.18
C ILE A 424 -12.40 27.50 -36.06
N CYS A 425 -12.02 28.69 -35.57
CA CYS A 425 -12.87 29.89 -35.47
C CYS A 425 -13.26 30.43 -36.86
N GLY A 426 -14.24 29.77 -37.48
CA GLY A 426 -14.82 30.14 -38.78
C GLY A 426 -15.65 29.03 -39.42
N MET A 427 -15.51 27.78 -38.96
CA MET A 427 -16.19 26.63 -39.55
C MET A 427 -17.31 26.11 -38.63
N LYS A 428 -18.52 25.96 -39.19
CA LYS A 428 -19.71 25.45 -38.48
C LYS A 428 -19.62 23.92 -38.35
N LEU A 429 -18.96 23.45 -37.29
CA LEU A 429 -18.97 22.04 -36.90
C LEU A 429 -20.30 21.66 -36.23
N PHE A 430 -20.87 20.51 -36.61
CA PHE A 430 -22.10 20.00 -36.00
C PHE A 430 -21.82 19.02 -34.85
N ALA A 431 -20.82 18.14 -35.00
CA ALA A 431 -20.24 17.34 -33.92
C ALA A 431 -18.94 16.68 -34.39
N GLY A 432 -17.94 16.56 -33.50
CA GLY A 432 -16.73 15.78 -33.73
C GLY A 432 -16.65 14.64 -32.71
N PHE A 433 -16.42 13.41 -33.17
CA PHE A 433 -16.15 12.27 -32.30
C PHE A 433 -14.79 11.68 -32.64
N VAL A 434 -13.95 11.49 -31.62
CA VAL A 434 -12.72 10.72 -31.75
C VAL A 434 -13.04 9.29 -31.31
N VAL A 435 -12.99 8.34 -32.25
CA VAL A 435 -13.23 6.93 -31.96
C VAL A 435 -11.91 6.20 -32.13
N PRO A 436 -11.31 5.63 -31.06
CA PRO A 436 -10.16 4.76 -31.22
C PRO A 436 -10.62 3.49 -31.95
N CYS A 437 -10.03 3.21 -33.12
CA CYS A 437 -10.30 1.99 -33.87
C CYS A 437 -9.05 1.11 -33.84
N TYR A 438 -9.20 -0.15 -33.41
CA TYR A 438 -8.18 -1.18 -33.63
C TYR A 438 -8.42 -1.79 -35.02
N ALA A 439 -7.42 -1.72 -35.90
CA ALA A 439 -7.38 -2.52 -37.11
C ALA A 439 -6.56 -3.79 -36.82
N GLU A 440 -7.13 -4.97 -37.07
CA GLU A 440 -6.52 -6.27 -36.73
C GLU A 440 -5.36 -6.71 -37.64
N SER A 441 -4.91 -5.88 -38.58
CA SER A 441 -3.70 -6.15 -39.36
C SER A 441 -2.71 -5.01 -39.21
N ASP A 442 -1.54 -5.36 -38.63
CA ASP A 442 -0.27 -4.62 -38.64
C ASP A 442 0.08 -3.73 -37.44
N GLY A 443 -0.64 -3.83 -36.31
CA GLY A 443 -0.13 -3.37 -35.00
C GLY A 443 0.12 -1.86 -34.85
N LEU A 444 -0.35 -1.04 -35.80
CA LEU A 444 -0.34 0.42 -35.70
C LEU A 444 -1.67 0.91 -35.14
N LEU A 445 -1.60 1.53 -33.96
CA LEU A 445 -2.70 2.29 -33.37
C LEU A 445 -2.93 3.56 -34.22
N MET A 446 -3.92 3.55 -35.11
CA MET A 446 -4.37 4.76 -35.79
C MET A 446 -5.56 5.37 -35.03
N ASN A 447 -5.39 6.61 -34.60
CA ASN A 447 -6.51 7.40 -34.09
C ASN A 447 -7.39 7.80 -35.28
N ARG A 448 -8.66 7.36 -35.29
CA ARG A 448 -9.64 7.76 -36.29
C ARG A 448 -10.47 8.92 -35.73
N ILE A 449 -10.46 10.04 -36.43
CA ILE A 449 -11.30 11.19 -36.13
C ILE A 449 -12.45 11.20 -37.13
N THR A 450 -13.67 11.08 -36.64
CA THR A 450 -14.88 11.18 -37.46
C THR A 450 -15.47 12.56 -37.25
N ILE A 451 -15.53 13.34 -38.33
CA ILE A 451 -16.08 14.70 -38.33
C ILE A 451 -17.37 14.69 -39.14
N VAL A 452 -18.48 15.08 -38.52
CA VAL A 452 -19.81 15.12 -39.16
C VAL A 452 -20.12 16.56 -39.55
N TRP A 453 -20.39 16.77 -40.84
CA TRP A 453 -20.68 18.08 -41.42
C TRP A 453 -22.15 18.22 -41.78
N LYS A 454 -22.67 19.45 -41.62
CA LYS A 454 -24.08 19.77 -41.88
C LYS A 454 -24.43 19.94 -43.36
N SER A 455 -23.44 20.21 -44.22
CA SER A 455 -23.66 20.34 -45.66
C SER A 455 -22.45 19.86 -46.49
N PRO A 456 -22.66 19.37 -47.72
CA PRO A 456 -21.58 18.99 -48.63
C PRO A 456 -20.64 20.13 -49.00
N HIS A 457 -21.12 21.37 -48.97
CA HIS A 457 -20.33 22.52 -49.38
C HIS A 457 -19.27 22.92 -48.32
N ASP A 458 -19.54 22.61 -47.04
CA ASP A 458 -18.60 22.86 -45.93
C ASP A 458 -17.48 21.81 -45.90
N LEU A 459 -17.79 20.57 -46.31
CA LEU A 459 -16.86 19.46 -46.40
C LEU A 459 -15.76 19.70 -47.47
N GLU A 460 -16.12 20.17 -48.66
CA GLU A 460 -15.14 20.35 -49.75
C GLU A 460 -14.11 21.44 -49.42
N ARG A 461 -14.53 22.46 -48.66
CA ARG A 461 -13.66 23.53 -48.15
C ARG A 461 -12.69 22.99 -47.09
N ALA A 462 -13.20 22.25 -46.11
CA ALA A 462 -12.38 21.61 -45.07
C ALA A 462 -11.41 20.55 -45.63
N ARG A 463 -11.83 19.80 -46.66
CA ARG A 463 -10.99 18.80 -47.33
C ARG A 463 -9.77 19.44 -48.00
N THR A 464 -9.94 20.61 -48.59
CA THR A 464 -8.84 21.34 -49.25
C THR A 464 -7.84 21.88 -48.22
N ASP A 465 -8.33 22.37 -47.07
CA ASP A 465 -7.49 22.97 -46.03
C ASP A 465 -6.81 21.95 -45.11
N MET A 466 -7.36 20.74 -44.95
CA MET A 466 -6.84 19.74 -44.00
C MET A 466 -5.89 18.69 -44.60
N ILE A 467 -5.93 18.45 -45.91
CA ILE A 467 -5.07 17.44 -46.57
C ILE A 467 -3.58 17.77 -46.42
N ASP A 468 -3.21 19.05 -46.32
CA ASP A 468 -1.81 19.46 -46.20
C ASP A 468 -1.23 19.32 -44.78
N TYR A 469 -2.06 19.09 -43.76
CA TYR A 469 -1.64 19.18 -42.35
C TYR A 469 -1.69 17.89 -41.54
N PHE A 470 -2.27 16.79 -42.06
CA PHE A 470 -2.50 15.59 -41.27
C PHE A 470 -2.11 14.28 -41.99
N PRO A 471 -1.19 13.47 -41.44
CA PRO A 471 -0.80 12.18 -42.01
C PRO A 471 -1.72 11.01 -41.59
N PHE A 472 -2.98 11.26 -41.23
CA PHE A 472 -3.91 10.21 -40.75
C PHE A 472 -5.12 10.06 -41.69
N ALA A 473 -5.71 8.86 -41.74
CA ALA A 473 -6.90 8.59 -42.54
C ALA A 473 -8.15 9.26 -41.92
N VAL A 474 -8.67 10.29 -42.59
CA VAL A 474 -9.95 10.93 -42.25
C VAL A 474 -11.06 10.27 -43.05
N CYS A 475 -12.13 9.83 -42.38
CA CYS A 475 -13.30 9.25 -43.04
C CYS A 475 -14.50 10.18 -42.86
N PHE A 476 -15.12 10.56 -43.97
CA PHE A 476 -16.26 11.49 -43.99
C PHE A 476 -17.57 10.69 -44.04
N VAL A 477 -18.51 11.01 -43.16
CA VAL A 477 -19.82 10.35 -43.09
C VAL A 477 -20.91 11.42 -43.16
N PHE A 478 -21.92 11.18 -44.01
CA PHE A 478 -23.12 12.00 -44.10
C PHE A 478 -24.24 11.40 -43.24
N ASP A 479 -25.02 12.29 -42.64
CA ASP A 479 -26.36 11.98 -42.17
C ASP A 479 -27.33 12.34 -43.31
N ASN A 480 -28.23 11.44 -43.67
CA ASN A 480 -29.26 11.68 -44.70
C ASN A 480 -30.58 12.06 -44.03
#